data_AF-A0A8H6G7F1-F1
#
_entry.id   AF-A0A8H6G7F1-F1
#
_cell.length_a   1.000
_cell.length_b   1.000
_cell.length_c   1.000
_cell.angle_alpha   90.00
_cell.angle_beta   90.00
_cell.angle_gamma   90.00
#
_symmetry.space_group_name_H-M   'P 1'
#
loop_
_entity.id
_entity.type
_entity.pdbx_description
1 polymer ?
#
loop_
_entity_poly.entity_id
_entity_poly.type
_entity_poly.pdbx_seq_one_letter_code
_entity_poly.pdbx_strand_id
1 'polypeptide(L)'
;MSGTASFLALEGLHVFITGAAGGIGSQAVREFLSQGCKVTAHDRKPIDRPPSTTDDTLHIVQGDISNEVSIKTCMKSARDHHGPINVLVANAGITDESHEYPIWEIPLELWQEVYNVNIRGTFLTIKHFLQSAAICQKEIGKELENLAIVVTGSETGKFGQAGHTEYASGKAGLQYGLVRGVKNEIVRLNSKARINAVAPGWVDTPLIEGRLDDAKEMWAEAQATVPLRKIAKPEDIACAMAFLASHRAAGHISGECISVDGGMEGRLIWKEPEGSDAVKHHEPTSNAATSLSAAQMKQGPSAVIPPPPKRRVQVALSVDFDAISGLLGTGKDDANNKADYSQGFFAGNIGVTRLVKLFKKHDVADKVTWFLPGHSMETFPEATKAIKDSGCEIALHGYSHEGAYQMTEQQEKDVLEKCIDLATKLTGKKPVGYRAPLYQIRESTIKLLVEHGFSYDTSLCAHDSQPYLAPIDTQIQPPDFSKPAATWMHPTPIPTSTATATSLVEIPCNWYMEDMTPLSLLAARPKLPWLR
;
A
#
# COMPACT_ATOMS: atom_id res chain seq x y z
N MET A 1 47.94 -20.65 -6.93
CA MET A 1 47.58 -19.24 -7.19
C MET A 1 46.40 -18.93 -6.29
N SER A 2 46.56 -18.07 -5.28
CA SER A 2 45.42 -17.66 -4.45
C SER A 2 44.52 -16.78 -5.30
N GLY A 3 43.47 -17.37 -5.87
CA GLY A 3 42.45 -16.62 -6.59
C GLY A 3 41.88 -15.57 -5.64
N THR A 4 41.95 -14.31 -6.03
CA THR A 4 41.29 -13.21 -5.32
C THR A 4 39.79 -13.52 -5.29
N ALA A 5 39.22 -13.76 -4.10
CA ALA A 5 37.80 -14.00 -3.93
C ALA A 5 36.98 -12.88 -4.58
N SER A 6 35.90 -13.23 -5.29
CA SER A 6 34.97 -12.26 -5.87
C SER A 6 34.43 -11.31 -4.80
N PHE A 7 33.83 -10.21 -5.26
CA PHE A 7 33.18 -9.25 -4.38
C PHE A 7 32.15 -9.91 -3.45
N LEU A 8 31.38 -10.89 -3.96
CA LEU A 8 30.34 -11.57 -3.19
C LEU A 8 30.91 -12.68 -2.28
N ALA A 9 32.10 -13.21 -2.55
CA ALA A 9 32.74 -14.26 -1.75
C ALA A 9 31.83 -15.49 -1.55
N LEU A 10 31.19 -15.95 -2.62
CA LEU A 10 30.27 -17.10 -2.62
C LEU A 10 30.91 -18.38 -3.18
N GLU A 11 32.17 -18.33 -3.62
CA GLU A 11 32.86 -19.43 -4.28
C GLU A 11 32.90 -20.68 -3.40
N GLY A 12 32.59 -21.83 -3.99
CA GLY A 12 32.61 -23.13 -3.33
C GLY A 12 31.50 -23.36 -2.31
N LEU A 13 30.66 -22.36 -2.01
CA LEU A 13 29.49 -22.54 -1.15
C LEU A 13 28.43 -23.38 -1.86
N HIS A 14 27.66 -24.13 -1.07
CA HIS A 14 26.57 -24.94 -1.58
C HIS A 14 25.24 -24.19 -1.48
N VAL A 15 24.54 -24.05 -2.61
CA VAL A 15 23.27 -23.34 -2.76
C VAL A 15 22.18 -24.33 -3.16
N PHE A 16 21.07 -24.36 -2.42
CA PHE A 16 19.87 -25.11 -2.77
C PHE A 16 18.81 -24.16 -3.32
N ILE A 17 18.33 -24.40 -4.54
CA ILE A 17 17.40 -23.51 -5.24
C ILE A 17 16.11 -24.27 -5.58
N THR A 18 14.97 -23.82 -5.06
CA THR A 18 13.65 -24.36 -5.44
C THR A 18 13.05 -23.60 -6.61
N GLY A 19 12.25 -24.27 -7.44
CA GLY A 19 11.61 -23.64 -8.60
C GLY A 19 12.58 -23.45 -9.75
N ALA A 20 13.61 -24.31 -9.82
CA ALA A 20 14.74 -24.16 -10.73
C ALA A 20 14.40 -24.39 -12.21
N ALA A 21 13.23 -24.97 -12.53
CA ALA A 21 12.73 -25.06 -13.90
C ALA A 21 11.99 -23.78 -14.35
N GLY A 22 11.67 -22.88 -13.41
CA GLY A 22 11.00 -21.61 -13.71
C GLY A 22 11.94 -20.53 -14.26
N GLY A 23 11.38 -19.42 -14.73
CA GLY A 23 12.14 -18.29 -15.31
C GLY A 23 13.19 -17.72 -14.35
N ILE A 24 12.76 -17.26 -13.17
CA ILE A 24 13.67 -16.73 -12.14
C ILE A 24 14.61 -17.81 -11.61
N GLY A 25 14.09 -19.01 -11.31
CA GLY A 25 14.88 -20.08 -10.69
C GLY A 25 15.99 -20.61 -11.60
N SER A 26 15.73 -20.79 -12.89
CA SER A 26 16.75 -21.21 -13.86
C SER A 26 17.86 -20.16 -14.00
N GLN A 27 17.51 -18.87 -13.91
CA GLN A 27 18.49 -17.80 -13.93
C GLN A 27 19.27 -17.70 -12.62
N ALA A 28 18.64 -17.96 -11.47
CA ALA A 28 19.34 -18.07 -10.20
C ALA A 28 20.36 -19.23 -10.21
N VAL A 29 20.02 -20.38 -10.80
CA VAL A 29 20.98 -21.48 -11.00
C VAL A 29 22.20 -21.01 -11.80
N ARG A 30 21.99 -20.33 -12.94
CA ARG A 30 23.08 -19.79 -13.76
C ARG A 30 23.92 -18.76 -13.01
N GLU A 31 23.28 -17.85 -12.27
CA GLU A 31 23.95 -16.81 -11.48
C GLU A 31 24.87 -17.42 -10.42
N PHE A 32 24.35 -18.30 -9.55
CA PHE A 32 25.16 -18.91 -8.48
C PHE A 32 26.28 -19.81 -9.03
N LEU A 33 26.05 -20.53 -10.14
CA LEU A 33 27.13 -21.27 -10.82
C LEU A 33 28.23 -20.33 -11.33
N SER A 34 27.87 -19.17 -11.89
CA SER A 34 28.83 -18.18 -12.38
C SER A 34 29.67 -17.55 -11.25
N GLN A 35 29.12 -17.49 -10.03
CA GLN A 35 29.83 -17.08 -8.81
C GLN A 35 30.72 -18.21 -8.22
N GLY A 36 30.83 -19.36 -8.91
CA GLY A 36 31.65 -20.49 -8.48
C GLY A 36 31.03 -21.33 -7.37
N CYS A 37 29.72 -21.23 -7.13
CA CYS A 37 29.02 -22.07 -6.16
C CYS A 37 28.82 -23.50 -6.67
N LYS A 38 28.59 -24.42 -5.74
CA LYS A 38 27.95 -25.72 -6.04
C LYS A 38 26.45 -25.55 -5.88
N VAL A 39 25.66 -25.97 -6.85
CA VAL A 39 24.22 -25.73 -6.86
C VAL A 39 23.46 -27.05 -6.84
N THR A 40 22.52 -27.20 -5.91
CA THR A 40 21.45 -28.19 -6.04
C THR A 40 20.20 -27.49 -6.57
N ALA A 41 19.78 -27.86 -7.79
CA ALA A 41 18.58 -27.37 -8.44
C ALA A 41 17.40 -28.31 -8.17
N HIS A 42 16.31 -27.76 -7.61
CA HIS A 42 15.11 -28.49 -7.23
C HIS A 42 13.86 -27.96 -7.93
N ASP A 43 13.08 -28.86 -8.54
CA ASP A 43 11.76 -28.54 -9.08
C ASP A 43 10.86 -29.79 -9.13
N ARG A 44 9.55 -29.60 -9.28
CA ARG A 44 8.62 -30.69 -9.58
C ARG A 44 8.72 -31.09 -11.06
N LYS A 45 9.02 -30.11 -11.92
CA LYS A 45 9.18 -30.26 -13.37
C LYS A 45 10.61 -30.74 -13.69
N PRO A 46 10.84 -31.36 -14.85
CA PRO A 46 12.19 -31.59 -15.35
C PRO A 46 12.96 -30.26 -15.43
N ILE A 47 14.25 -30.31 -15.08
CA ILE A 47 15.15 -29.15 -15.12
C ILE A 47 16.15 -29.37 -16.25
N ASP A 48 16.23 -28.39 -17.16
CA ASP A 48 17.24 -28.40 -18.21
C ASP A 48 18.62 -28.09 -17.64
N ARG A 49 19.57 -29.00 -17.90
CA ARG A 49 20.95 -28.84 -17.47
C ARG A 49 21.67 -27.82 -18.37
N PRO A 50 22.27 -26.75 -17.81
CA PRO A 50 23.10 -25.84 -18.60
C PRO A 50 24.33 -26.58 -19.16
N PRO A 51 24.71 -26.40 -20.45
CA PRO A 51 25.76 -27.19 -21.10
C PRO A 51 27.15 -27.11 -20.44
N SER A 52 27.45 -26.01 -19.74
CA SER A 52 28.75 -25.76 -19.09
C SER A 52 28.87 -26.38 -17.69
N THR A 53 27.90 -27.21 -17.26
CA THR A 53 27.86 -27.77 -15.89
C THR A 53 28.26 -29.23 -15.84
N THR A 54 28.88 -29.61 -14.73
CA THR A 54 29.22 -31.00 -14.39
C THR A 54 28.47 -31.45 -13.14
N ASP A 55 28.41 -32.76 -12.89
CA ASP A 55 27.84 -33.33 -11.66
C ASP A 55 28.51 -32.77 -10.38
N ASP A 56 29.77 -32.35 -10.46
CA ASP A 56 30.49 -31.75 -9.33
C ASP A 56 30.03 -30.32 -9.00
N THR A 57 29.41 -29.63 -9.96
CA THR A 57 28.96 -28.24 -9.84
C THR A 57 27.45 -28.09 -9.74
N LEU A 58 26.68 -28.99 -10.36
CA LEU A 58 25.23 -28.95 -10.41
C LEU A 58 24.65 -30.33 -10.13
N HIS A 59 23.94 -30.44 -9.01
CA HIS A 59 23.09 -31.59 -8.67
C HIS A 59 21.62 -31.27 -8.96
N ILE A 60 20.91 -32.16 -9.64
CA ILE A 60 19.49 -31.97 -9.96
C ILE A 60 18.67 -32.95 -9.13
N VAL A 61 17.69 -32.43 -8.40
CA VAL A 61 16.74 -33.22 -7.61
C VAL A 61 15.32 -32.86 -8.00
N GLN A 62 14.45 -33.86 -8.14
CA GLN A 62 13.05 -33.64 -8.49
C GLN A 62 12.17 -33.93 -7.28
N GLY A 63 11.25 -33.01 -6.97
CA GLY A 63 10.39 -33.13 -5.79
C GLY A 63 9.35 -32.03 -5.68
N ASP A 64 8.38 -32.25 -4.78
CA ASP A 64 7.36 -31.26 -4.45
C ASP A 64 7.64 -30.62 -3.07
N ILE A 65 7.72 -29.29 -3.03
CA ILE A 65 7.91 -28.52 -1.79
C ILE A 65 6.71 -28.64 -0.85
N SER A 66 5.51 -28.91 -1.37
CA SER A 66 4.30 -29.12 -0.57
C SER A 66 4.32 -30.49 0.12
N ASN A 67 5.20 -31.42 -0.28
CA ASN A 67 5.32 -32.71 0.37
C ASN A 67 6.53 -32.72 1.32
N GLU A 68 6.26 -32.84 2.63
CA GLU A 68 7.32 -32.79 3.65
C GLU A 68 8.34 -33.92 3.50
N VAL A 69 7.90 -35.13 3.17
CA VAL A 69 8.79 -36.27 2.94
C VAL A 69 9.66 -36.05 1.72
N SER A 70 9.07 -35.48 0.65
CA SER A 70 9.77 -35.12 -0.57
C SER A 70 10.90 -34.12 -0.30
N ILE A 71 10.59 -32.96 0.29
CA ILE A 71 11.60 -31.91 0.51
C ILE A 71 12.68 -32.35 1.50
N LYS A 72 12.33 -33.12 2.54
CA LYS A 72 13.30 -33.72 3.46
C LYS A 72 14.28 -34.66 2.75
N THR A 73 13.77 -35.48 1.82
CA THR A 73 14.59 -36.41 1.03
C THR A 73 15.50 -35.66 0.06
N CYS A 74 14.98 -34.62 -0.60
CA CYS A 74 15.76 -33.77 -1.50
C CYS A 74 16.89 -33.03 -0.76
N MET A 75 16.62 -32.47 0.42
CA MET A 75 17.63 -31.81 1.27
C MET A 75 18.73 -32.79 1.71
N LYS A 76 18.35 -34.03 2.04
CA LYS A 76 19.32 -35.10 2.33
C LYS A 76 20.19 -35.39 1.11
N SER A 77 19.59 -35.63 -0.05
CA SER A 77 20.34 -35.90 -1.29
C SER A 77 21.31 -34.77 -1.65
N ALA A 78 20.88 -33.52 -1.52
CA ALA A 78 21.73 -32.35 -1.73
C ALA A 78 22.95 -32.37 -0.82
N ARG A 79 22.74 -32.60 0.49
CA ARG A 79 23.82 -32.64 1.47
C ARG A 79 24.78 -33.81 1.23
N ASP A 80 24.24 -34.98 0.92
CA ASP A 80 25.05 -36.18 0.67
C ASP A 80 25.94 -36.00 -0.58
N HIS A 81 25.52 -35.17 -1.55
CA HIS A 81 26.25 -34.90 -2.79
C HIS A 81 27.29 -33.77 -2.69
N HIS A 82 26.89 -32.58 -2.19
CA HIS A 82 27.77 -31.40 -2.16
C HIS A 82 28.27 -31.01 -0.76
N GLY A 83 27.77 -31.66 0.30
CA GLY A 83 28.05 -31.30 1.69
C GLY A 83 27.06 -30.28 2.27
N PRO A 84 27.40 -29.64 3.42
CA PRO A 84 26.51 -28.71 4.11
C PRO A 84 25.96 -27.63 3.17
N ILE A 85 24.66 -27.35 3.26
CA ILE A 85 24.00 -26.32 2.45
C ILE A 85 24.20 -24.98 3.14
N ASN A 86 24.80 -24.00 2.46
CA ASN A 86 25.06 -22.66 2.99
C ASN A 86 23.91 -21.70 2.67
N VAL A 87 23.40 -21.76 1.44
CA VAL A 87 22.39 -20.82 0.95
C VAL A 87 21.14 -21.56 0.51
N LEU A 88 19.98 -21.08 0.94
CA LEU A 88 18.68 -21.49 0.42
C LEU A 88 18.07 -20.34 -0.39
N VAL A 89 17.76 -20.61 -1.66
CA VAL A 89 16.89 -19.76 -2.49
C VAL A 89 15.52 -20.44 -2.55
N ALA A 90 14.60 -19.96 -1.71
CA ALA A 90 13.23 -20.42 -1.67
C ALA A 90 12.39 -19.65 -2.70
N ASN A 91 12.45 -20.11 -3.96
CA ASN A 91 11.87 -19.43 -5.11
C ASN A 91 10.60 -20.10 -5.67
N ALA A 92 10.43 -21.41 -5.48
CA ALA A 92 9.25 -22.11 -5.98
C ALA A 92 7.92 -21.47 -5.49
N GLY A 93 7.00 -21.27 -6.43
CA GLY A 93 5.64 -20.84 -6.18
C GLY A 93 4.76 -21.04 -7.42
N ILE A 94 3.46 -20.95 -7.23
CA ILE A 94 2.44 -21.03 -8.27
C ILE A 94 1.44 -19.88 -8.11
N THR A 95 0.74 -19.56 -9.19
CA THR A 95 -0.41 -18.68 -9.25
C THR A 95 -1.19 -19.06 -10.50
N ASP A 96 -2.50 -18.80 -10.53
CA ASP A 96 -3.32 -19.00 -11.73
C ASP A 96 -3.33 -17.69 -12.52
N GLU A 97 -2.47 -17.56 -13.52
CA GLU A 97 -2.43 -16.39 -14.42
C GLU A 97 -3.47 -16.49 -15.55
N SER A 98 -4.16 -17.63 -15.71
CA SER A 98 -5.11 -17.83 -16.80
C SER A 98 -6.51 -17.32 -16.47
N HIS A 99 -6.79 -17.03 -15.20
CA HIS A 99 -8.08 -16.57 -14.74
C HIS A 99 -7.93 -15.45 -13.70
N GLU A 100 -8.87 -14.52 -13.72
CA GLU A 100 -8.99 -13.47 -12.72
C GLU A 100 -10.31 -13.64 -11.98
N TYR A 101 -10.23 -13.87 -10.67
CA TYR A 101 -11.41 -14.06 -9.83
C TYR A 101 -11.57 -12.87 -8.87
N PRO A 102 -12.71 -12.17 -8.86
CA PRO A 102 -13.02 -11.34 -7.70
C PRO A 102 -13.06 -12.24 -6.45
N ILE A 103 -12.72 -11.69 -5.28
CA ILE A 103 -12.52 -12.49 -4.07
C ILE A 103 -13.72 -13.38 -3.70
N TRP A 104 -14.95 -12.95 -4.02
CA TRP A 104 -16.18 -13.71 -3.75
C TRP A 104 -16.45 -14.86 -4.73
N GLU A 105 -15.64 -15.03 -5.77
CA GLU A 105 -15.74 -16.11 -6.77
C GLU A 105 -14.50 -17.01 -6.84
N ILE A 106 -13.44 -16.71 -6.06
CA ILE A 106 -12.24 -17.56 -6.01
C ILE A 106 -12.64 -18.98 -5.59
N PRO A 107 -12.35 -20.01 -6.40
CA PRO A 107 -12.56 -21.40 -5.98
C PRO A 107 -11.73 -21.73 -4.74
N LEU A 108 -12.36 -22.38 -3.75
CA LEU A 108 -11.68 -22.73 -2.51
C LEU A 108 -10.49 -23.66 -2.75
N GLU A 109 -10.60 -24.55 -3.73
CA GLU A 109 -9.57 -25.49 -4.14
C GLU A 109 -8.33 -24.76 -4.67
N LEU A 110 -8.52 -23.72 -5.48
CA LEU A 110 -7.44 -22.87 -5.98
C LEU A 110 -6.74 -22.16 -4.81
N TRP A 111 -7.51 -21.55 -3.91
CA TRP A 111 -6.96 -20.91 -2.72
C TRP A 111 -6.10 -21.88 -1.89
N GLN A 112 -6.63 -23.08 -1.64
CA GLN A 112 -5.95 -24.12 -0.87
C GLN A 112 -4.69 -24.61 -1.57
N GLU A 113 -4.72 -24.80 -2.89
CA GLU A 113 -3.57 -25.23 -3.67
C GLU A 113 -2.44 -24.19 -3.60
N VAL A 114 -2.76 -22.91 -3.87
CA VAL A 114 -1.79 -21.80 -3.84
C VAL A 114 -1.17 -21.68 -2.45
N TYR A 115 -1.96 -21.72 -1.38
CA TYR A 115 -1.43 -21.68 -0.01
C TYR A 115 -0.60 -22.91 0.36
N ASN A 116 -1.04 -24.10 -0.05
CA ASN A 116 -0.35 -25.35 0.25
C ASN A 116 1.04 -25.39 -0.42
N VAL A 117 1.17 -24.87 -1.63
CA VAL A 117 2.45 -24.77 -2.33
C VAL A 117 3.26 -23.58 -1.83
N ASN A 118 2.73 -22.36 -1.93
CA ASN A 118 3.52 -21.14 -1.72
C ASN A 118 3.86 -20.91 -0.26
N ILE A 119 2.91 -21.09 0.66
CA ILE A 119 3.12 -20.81 2.09
C ILE A 119 3.68 -22.04 2.78
N ARG A 120 2.90 -23.13 2.78
CA ARG A 120 3.30 -24.34 3.49
C ARG A 120 4.55 -24.95 2.88
N GLY A 121 4.67 -25.00 1.56
CA GLY A 121 5.88 -25.50 0.90
C GLY A 121 7.14 -24.69 1.19
N THR A 122 7.05 -23.35 1.19
CA THR A 122 8.18 -22.49 1.59
C THR A 122 8.57 -22.70 3.05
N PHE A 123 7.59 -22.78 3.97
CA PHE A 123 7.83 -23.11 5.37
C PHE A 123 8.58 -24.45 5.51
N LEU A 124 8.10 -25.51 4.87
CA LEU A 124 8.74 -26.83 4.93
C LEU A 124 10.16 -26.79 4.40
N THR A 125 10.39 -26.08 3.30
CA THR A 125 11.72 -25.91 2.72
C THR A 125 12.68 -25.24 3.69
N ILE A 126 12.28 -24.12 4.32
CA ILE A 126 13.08 -23.40 5.32
C ILE A 126 13.34 -24.29 6.54
N LYS A 127 12.31 -24.97 7.06
CA LYS A 127 12.41 -25.88 8.21
C LYS A 127 13.47 -26.94 7.97
N HIS A 128 13.42 -27.65 6.84
CA HIS A 128 14.34 -28.76 6.55
C HIS A 128 15.75 -28.27 6.20
N PHE A 129 15.89 -27.10 5.59
CA PHE A 129 17.19 -26.44 5.43
C PHE A 129 17.84 -26.14 6.78
N LEU A 130 17.12 -25.50 7.70
CA LEU A 130 17.64 -25.17 9.04
C LEU A 130 17.94 -26.42 9.88
N GLN A 131 17.12 -27.46 9.78
CA GLN A 131 17.41 -28.75 10.43
C GLN A 131 18.70 -29.37 9.88
N SER A 132 18.90 -29.32 8.56
CA SER A 132 20.14 -29.80 7.93
C SER A 132 21.35 -29.01 8.41
N ALA A 133 21.24 -27.67 8.48
CA ALA A 133 22.29 -26.80 9.01
C ALA A 133 22.64 -27.13 10.47
N ALA A 134 21.63 -27.31 11.34
CA ALA A 134 21.84 -27.68 12.74
C ALA A 134 22.59 -29.02 12.89
N ILE A 135 22.24 -30.03 12.08
CA ILE A 135 22.91 -31.33 12.05
C ILE A 135 24.38 -31.15 11.65
N CYS A 136 24.63 -30.48 10.51
CA CYS A 136 25.98 -30.27 10.01
C CYS A 136 26.85 -29.49 11.01
N GLN A 137 26.33 -28.41 11.60
CA GLN A 137 27.06 -27.61 12.60
C GLN A 137 27.47 -28.44 13.82
N LYS A 138 26.58 -29.33 14.28
CA LYS A 138 26.87 -30.24 15.38
C LYS A 138 27.96 -31.25 15.01
N GLU A 139 27.90 -31.81 13.81
CA GLU A 139 28.87 -32.80 13.31
C GLU A 139 30.27 -32.18 13.14
N ILE A 140 30.36 -30.94 12.62
CA ILE A 140 31.64 -30.25 12.43
C ILE A 140 32.13 -29.53 13.69
N GLY A 141 31.30 -29.40 14.72
CA GLY A 141 31.63 -28.73 15.98
C GLY A 141 31.80 -27.20 15.89
N LYS A 142 31.26 -26.56 14.84
CA LYS A 142 31.32 -25.10 14.63
C LYS A 142 30.14 -24.61 13.77
N GLU A 143 29.91 -23.31 13.79
CA GLU A 143 28.90 -22.67 12.93
C GLU A 143 29.27 -22.78 11.44
N LEU A 144 28.25 -22.94 10.58
CA LEU A 144 28.45 -22.86 9.13
C LEU A 144 28.71 -21.41 8.72
N GLU A 145 29.69 -21.20 7.85
CA GLU A 145 29.90 -19.89 7.25
C GLU A 145 28.80 -19.60 6.23
N ASN A 146 28.44 -18.31 6.11
CA ASN A 146 27.48 -17.80 5.12
C ASN A 146 26.13 -18.56 5.10
N LEU A 147 25.51 -18.77 6.28
CA LEU A 147 24.17 -19.36 6.35
C LEU A 147 23.11 -18.32 5.96
N ALA A 148 22.52 -18.42 4.77
CA ALA A 148 21.60 -17.41 4.24
C ALA A 148 20.35 -18.01 3.60
N ILE A 149 19.22 -17.35 3.78
CA ILE A 149 17.96 -17.68 3.11
C ILE A 149 17.48 -16.47 2.31
N VAL A 150 17.17 -16.69 1.04
CA VAL A 150 16.53 -15.69 0.19
C VAL A 150 15.18 -16.23 -0.28
N VAL A 151 14.11 -15.57 0.12
CA VAL A 151 12.73 -15.91 -0.24
C VAL A 151 12.29 -15.06 -1.43
N THR A 152 11.60 -15.66 -2.39
CA THR A 152 11.00 -14.89 -3.48
C THR A 152 9.63 -14.36 -3.05
N GLY A 153 9.56 -13.07 -2.75
CA GLY A 153 8.34 -12.31 -2.51
C GLY A 153 7.63 -11.94 -3.80
N SER A 154 6.89 -10.84 -3.77
CA SER A 154 6.21 -10.23 -4.93
C SER A 154 5.72 -8.82 -4.57
N GLU A 155 5.72 -7.88 -5.52
CA GLU A 155 5.03 -6.60 -5.32
C GLU A 155 3.50 -6.79 -5.14
N THR A 156 2.92 -7.87 -5.67
CA THR A 156 1.52 -8.24 -5.39
C THR A 156 1.27 -8.47 -3.90
N GLY A 157 2.28 -8.90 -3.14
CA GLY A 157 2.22 -9.04 -1.68
C GLY A 157 2.32 -7.72 -0.92
N LYS A 158 2.58 -6.60 -1.61
CA LYS A 158 2.71 -5.26 -1.02
C LYS A 158 1.55 -4.36 -1.43
N PHE A 159 1.19 -4.37 -2.71
CA PHE A 159 0.13 -3.52 -3.26
C PHE A 159 -1.21 -4.25 -3.45
N GLY A 160 -1.20 -5.58 -3.50
CA GLY A 160 -2.34 -6.38 -3.96
C GLY A 160 -2.42 -6.45 -5.49
N GLN A 161 -3.22 -7.38 -5.99
CA GLN A 161 -3.58 -7.48 -7.41
C GLN A 161 -5.03 -7.97 -7.48
N ALA A 162 -5.87 -7.24 -8.20
CA ALA A 162 -7.24 -7.69 -8.46
C ALA A 162 -7.18 -9.03 -9.21
N GLY A 163 -8.09 -9.96 -8.90
CA GLY A 163 -8.09 -11.29 -9.53
C GLY A 163 -7.25 -12.35 -8.80
N HIS A 164 -6.26 -11.96 -7.99
CA HIS A 164 -5.23 -12.87 -7.45
C HIS A 164 -5.01 -12.70 -5.93
N THR A 165 -6.10 -12.67 -5.16
CA THR A 165 -6.01 -12.42 -3.71
C THR A 165 -5.35 -13.58 -2.96
N GLU A 166 -5.57 -14.82 -3.38
CA GLU A 166 -4.91 -16.03 -2.86
C GLU A 166 -3.39 -15.96 -2.99
N TYR A 167 -2.88 -15.47 -4.14
CA TYR A 167 -1.45 -15.28 -4.35
C TYR A 167 -0.90 -14.08 -3.56
N ALA A 168 -1.56 -12.91 -3.66
CA ALA A 168 -1.13 -11.67 -3.01
C ALA A 168 -1.04 -11.83 -1.49
N SER A 169 -2.09 -12.37 -0.85
CA SER A 169 -2.12 -12.63 0.58
C SER A 169 -1.04 -13.62 1.03
N GLY A 170 -0.80 -14.67 0.23
CA GLY A 170 0.29 -15.61 0.46
C GLY A 170 1.66 -14.92 0.41
N LYS A 171 1.96 -14.16 -0.65
CA LYS A 171 3.24 -13.46 -0.78
C LYS A 171 3.48 -12.43 0.33
N ALA A 172 2.43 -11.71 0.74
CA ALA A 172 2.48 -10.84 1.92
C ALA A 172 2.86 -11.63 3.20
N GLY A 173 2.22 -12.79 3.41
CA GLY A 173 2.51 -13.70 4.52
C GLY A 173 3.95 -14.20 4.54
N LEU A 174 4.55 -14.48 3.37
CA LEU A 174 5.96 -14.86 3.26
C LEU A 174 6.88 -13.69 3.59
N GLN A 175 6.74 -12.56 2.88
CA GLN A 175 7.75 -11.50 2.90
C GLN A 175 7.65 -10.59 4.14
N TYR A 176 6.47 -10.42 4.73
CA TYR A 176 6.27 -9.60 5.93
C TYR A 176 5.97 -10.40 7.19
N GLY A 177 5.52 -11.65 7.07
CA GLY A 177 5.32 -12.57 8.21
C GLY A 177 6.51 -13.50 8.42
N LEU A 178 6.66 -14.49 7.54
CA LEU A 178 7.61 -15.60 7.69
C LEU A 178 9.06 -15.11 7.77
N VAL A 179 9.48 -14.22 6.86
CA VAL A 179 10.84 -13.66 6.86
C VAL A 179 11.15 -12.94 8.17
N ARG A 180 10.22 -12.13 8.68
CA ARG A 180 10.39 -11.39 9.95
C ARG A 180 10.39 -12.31 11.17
N GLY A 181 9.62 -13.40 11.15
CA GLY A 181 9.62 -14.40 12.21
C GLY A 181 10.94 -15.17 12.26
N VAL A 182 11.32 -15.78 11.13
CA VAL A 182 12.50 -16.63 11.01
C VAL A 182 13.78 -15.85 11.34
N LYS A 183 13.89 -14.55 10.99
CA LYS A 183 15.11 -13.77 11.31
C LYS A 183 15.43 -13.70 12.80
N ASN A 184 14.41 -13.68 13.65
CA ASN A 184 14.57 -13.58 15.09
C ASN A 184 15.00 -14.93 15.70
N GLU A 185 14.70 -16.03 15.02
CA GLU A 185 14.99 -17.40 15.47
C GLU A 185 16.30 -17.93 14.91
N ILE A 186 16.59 -17.69 13.62
CA ILE A 186 17.72 -18.27 12.89
C ILE A 186 19.07 -17.92 13.53
N VAL A 187 19.19 -16.73 14.14
CA VAL A 187 20.40 -16.27 14.83
C VAL A 187 20.74 -17.08 16.09
N ARG A 188 19.75 -17.78 16.67
CA ARG A 188 19.96 -18.70 17.81
C ARG A 188 20.60 -20.02 17.36
N LEU A 189 20.45 -20.37 16.08
CA LEU A 189 21.05 -21.55 15.47
C LEU A 189 22.46 -21.23 14.93
N ASN A 190 22.66 -20.02 14.40
CA ASN A 190 23.95 -19.57 13.87
C ASN A 190 24.05 -18.04 13.96
N SER A 191 25.08 -17.54 14.63
CA SER A 191 25.26 -16.13 14.97
C SER A 191 25.33 -15.17 13.78
N LYS A 192 25.66 -15.66 12.58
CA LYS A 192 25.78 -14.88 11.33
C LYS A 192 24.66 -15.15 10.34
N ALA A 193 23.66 -15.95 10.71
CA ALA A 193 22.62 -16.38 9.79
C ALA A 193 21.61 -15.28 9.48
N ARG A 194 21.15 -15.25 8.22
CA ARG A 194 20.28 -14.18 7.71
C ARG A 194 19.16 -14.77 6.86
N ILE A 195 18.03 -14.08 6.85
CA ILE A 195 16.93 -14.34 5.92
C ILE A 195 16.40 -13.02 5.38
N ASN A 196 16.20 -12.93 4.07
CA ASN A 196 15.60 -11.77 3.42
C ASN A 196 14.67 -12.21 2.30
N ALA A 197 13.86 -11.29 1.79
CA ALA A 197 13.07 -11.47 0.58
C ALA A 197 13.54 -10.57 -0.56
N VAL A 198 13.43 -11.06 -1.79
CA VAL A 198 13.43 -10.26 -3.02
C VAL A 198 11.99 -10.23 -3.52
N ALA A 199 11.40 -9.06 -3.70
CA ALA A 199 10.05 -8.88 -4.24
C ALA A 199 10.13 -8.35 -5.67
N PRO A 200 9.94 -9.22 -6.68
CA PRO A 200 9.89 -8.78 -8.06
C PRO A 200 8.60 -8.00 -8.36
N GLY A 201 8.69 -7.05 -9.28
CA GLY A 201 7.53 -6.59 -10.06
C GLY A 201 7.21 -7.58 -11.19
N TRP A 202 6.72 -7.08 -12.32
CA TRP A 202 6.61 -7.89 -13.53
C TRP A 202 8.00 -8.34 -14.01
N VAL A 203 8.13 -9.64 -14.31
CA VAL A 203 9.38 -10.24 -14.79
C VAL A 203 9.13 -10.96 -16.10
N ASP A 204 9.95 -10.67 -17.11
CA ASP A 204 9.94 -11.33 -18.41
C ASP A 204 10.26 -12.83 -18.27
N THR A 205 9.22 -13.65 -18.15
CA THR A 205 9.31 -15.09 -17.94
C THR A 205 8.18 -15.82 -18.66
N PRO A 206 8.31 -17.12 -18.95
CA PRO A 206 7.23 -17.91 -19.52
C PRO A 206 5.94 -17.93 -18.67
N LEU A 207 6.00 -17.53 -17.39
CA LEU A 207 4.83 -17.47 -16.52
C LEU A 207 3.85 -16.36 -16.94
N ILE A 208 4.32 -15.31 -17.63
CA ILE A 208 3.49 -14.16 -18.06
C ILE A 208 3.29 -14.11 -19.58
N GLU A 209 3.74 -15.14 -20.30
CA GLU A 209 3.64 -15.24 -21.76
C GLU A 209 2.16 -15.23 -22.18
N GLY A 210 1.79 -14.31 -23.09
CA GLY A 210 0.39 -14.10 -23.49
C GLY A 210 -0.37 -13.04 -22.70
N ARG A 211 0.08 -12.66 -21.48
CA ARG A 211 -0.61 -11.65 -20.63
C ARG A 211 -0.18 -10.22 -20.95
N LEU A 212 1.09 -10.00 -21.33
CA LEU A 212 1.64 -8.68 -21.64
C LEU A 212 2.06 -8.55 -23.11
N ASP A 213 1.50 -9.39 -23.99
CA ASP A 213 1.83 -9.38 -25.42
C ASP A 213 1.24 -8.15 -26.13
N ASP A 214 0.13 -7.62 -25.63
CA ASP A 214 -0.44 -6.35 -26.09
C ASP A 214 0.33 -5.16 -25.49
N ALA A 215 0.72 -4.22 -26.34
CA ALA A 215 1.52 -3.08 -25.93
C ALA A 215 0.78 -2.13 -24.96
N LYS A 216 -0.55 -2.05 -25.03
CA LYS A 216 -1.35 -1.24 -24.10
C LYS A 216 -1.50 -1.93 -22.76
N GLU A 217 -1.71 -3.24 -22.74
CA GLU A 217 -1.75 -4.03 -21.49
C GLU A 217 -0.38 -4.02 -20.80
N MET A 218 0.71 -4.27 -21.54
CA MET A 218 2.07 -4.12 -21.03
C MET A 218 2.31 -2.72 -20.45
N TRP A 219 1.84 -1.68 -21.14
CA TRP A 219 1.96 -0.33 -20.62
C TRP A 219 1.16 -0.18 -19.32
N ALA A 220 -0.12 -0.50 -19.32
CA ALA A 220 -1.04 -0.26 -18.22
C ALA A 220 -0.66 -1.05 -16.95
N GLU A 221 -0.34 -2.34 -17.10
CA GLU A 221 -0.09 -3.21 -15.96
C GLU A 221 1.35 -3.15 -15.46
N ALA A 222 2.32 -2.89 -16.36
CA ALA A 222 3.72 -3.15 -16.07
C ALA A 222 4.68 -1.98 -16.30
N GLN A 223 4.26 -0.88 -16.93
CA GLN A 223 5.14 0.26 -17.19
C GLN A 223 4.58 1.59 -16.65
N ALA A 224 3.26 1.79 -16.64
CA ALA A 224 2.64 3.07 -16.36
C ALA A 224 2.89 3.55 -14.91
N THR A 225 3.01 2.59 -14.00
CA THR A 225 3.28 2.77 -12.56
C THR A 225 4.76 2.61 -12.21
N VAL A 226 5.62 2.31 -13.19
CA VAL A 226 7.02 1.94 -12.96
C VAL A 226 7.95 3.06 -13.48
N PRO A 227 8.71 3.75 -12.61
CA PRO A 227 9.65 4.80 -13.01
C PRO A 227 10.66 4.37 -14.08
N LEU A 228 11.17 3.14 -14.05
CA LEU A 228 12.09 2.66 -15.09
C LEU A 228 11.41 2.35 -16.44
N ARG A 229 10.07 2.39 -16.55
CA ARG A 229 9.28 2.11 -17.76
C ARG A 229 9.61 0.76 -18.42
N LYS A 230 10.00 -0.23 -17.63
CA LYS A 230 10.35 -1.56 -18.12
C LYS A 230 10.01 -2.61 -17.07
N ILE A 231 9.74 -3.82 -17.54
CA ILE A 231 9.68 -5.00 -16.69
C ILE A 231 11.08 -5.46 -16.33
N ALA A 232 11.20 -6.15 -15.20
CA ALA A 232 12.46 -6.77 -14.78
C ALA A 232 12.79 -7.97 -15.66
N LYS A 233 14.07 -8.28 -15.79
CA LYS A 233 14.52 -9.55 -16.35
C LYS A 233 14.82 -10.56 -15.23
N PRO A 234 14.77 -11.87 -15.49
CA PRO A 234 15.18 -12.87 -14.51
C PRO A 234 16.59 -12.63 -13.93
N GLU A 235 17.49 -12.05 -14.72
CA GLU A 235 18.85 -11.67 -14.31
C GLU A 235 18.84 -10.61 -13.21
N ASP A 236 17.93 -9.64 -13.27
CA ASP A 236 17.82 -8.58 -12.27
C ASP A 236 17.48 -9.19 -10.90
N ILE A 237 16.60 -10.20 -10.89
CA ILE A 237 16.18 -10.90 -9.68
C ILE A 237 17.29 -11.81 -9.15
N ALA A 238 17.92 -12.59 -10.03
CA ALA A 238 19.00 -13.51 -9.67
C ALA A 238 20.21 -12.77 -9.06
N CYS A 239 20.60 -11.62 -9.64
CA CYS A 239 21.65 -10.77 -9.10
C CYS A 239 21.32 -10.28 -7.68
N ALA A 240 20.08 -9.84 -7.43
CA ALA A 240 19.64 -9.40 -6.10
C ALA A 240 19.64 -10.56 -5.09
N MET A 241 19.27 -11.78 -5.52
CA MET A 241 19.35 -12.98 -4.69
C MET A 241 20.79 -13.30 -4.29
N ALA A 242 21.74 -13.23 -5.24
CA ALA A 242 23.16 -13.46 -4.97
C ALA A 242 23.74 -12.41 -4.00
N PHE A 243 23.38 -11.13 -4.18
CA PHE A 243 23.75 -10.06 -3.26
C PHE A 243 23.27 -10.35 -1.82
N LEU A 244 21.99 -10.67 -1.64
CA LEU A 244 21.42 -10.96 -0.33
C LEU A 244 21.97 -12.25 0.29
N ALA A 245 22.33 -13.24 -0.53
CA ALA A 245 22.97 -14.46 -0.07
C ALA A 245 24.39 -14.21 0.48
N SER A 246 25.12 -13.22 -0.03
CA SER A 246 26.49 -12.92 0.39
C SER A 246 26.57 -12.30 1.80
N HIS A 247 27.32 -12.93 2.71
CA HIS A 247 27.65 -12.35 4.01
C HIS A 247 28.61 -11.17 3.87
N ARG A 248 29.49 -11.18 2.86
CA ARG A 248 30.41 -10.06 2.61
C ARG A 248 29.67 -8.80 2.17
N ALA A 249 28.66 -8.92 1.30
CA ALA A 249 27.92 -7.79 0.77
C ALA A 249 26.70 -7.39 1.62
N ALA A 250 26.03 -8.37 2.24
CA ALA A 250 24.76 -8.18 2.95
C ALA A 250 24.79 -8.72 4.39
N GLY A 251 25.97 -8.83 5.01
CA GLY A 251 26.17 -9.43 6.34
C GLY A 251 25.40 -8.76 7.49
N HIS A 252 24.88 -7.54 7.27
CA HIS A 252 24.06 -6.81 8.23
C HIS A 252 22.61 -6.59 7.77
N ILE A 253 22.17 -7.28 6.71
CA ILE A 253 20.80 -7.20 6.17
C ILE A 253 20.07 -8.50 6.52
N SER A 254 19.03 -8.40 7.36
CA SER A 254 18.19 -9.55 7.75
C SER A 254 16.78 -9.09 8.13
N GLY A 255 15.78 -9.77 7.57
CA GLY A 255 14.37 -9.45 7.73
C GLY A 255 13.82 -8.45 6.75
N GLU A 256 14.59 -8.09 5.73
CA GLU A 256 14.20 -7.09 4.76
C GLU A 256 13.54 -7.74 3.55
N CYS A 257 12.62 -6.99 2.94
CA CYS A 257 12.05 -7.31 1.64
C CYS A 257 12.53 -6.24 0.66
N ILE A 258 13.40 -6.62 -0.29
CA ILE A 258 13.95 -5.71 -1.29
C ILE A 258 13.12 -5.82 -2.57
N SER A 259 12.47 -4.72 -2.95
CA SER A 259 11.77 -4.58 -4.23
C SER A 259 12.76 -4.56 -5.39
N VAL A 260 12.51 -5.38 -6.42
CA VAL A 260 13.23 -5.40 -7.70
C VAL A 260 12.18 -5.32 -8.81
N ASP A 261 11.63 -4.11 -8.96
CA ASP A 261 10.38 -3.84 -9.67
C ASP A 261 10.45 -2.59 -10.55
N GLY A 262 11.65 -2.01 -10.72
CA GLY A 262 11.85 -0.77 -11.45
C GLY A 262 11.30 0.49 -10.77
N GLY A 263 11.00 0.41 -9.47
CA GLY A 263 10.51 1.50 -8.64
C GLY A 263 8.98 1.62 -8.60
N MET A 264 8.25 0.51 -8.82
CA MET A 264 6.79 0.50 -8.96
C MET A 264 6.09 1.30 -7.85
N GLU A 265 5.21 2.23 -8.24
CA GLU A 265 4.40 3.04 -7.32
C GLU A 265 2.90 2.78 -7.56
N GLY A 266 2.06 2.95 -6.55
CA GLY A 266 0.60 2.77 -6.69
C GLY A 266 -0.12 3.83 -7.52
N ARG A 267 0.59 4.68 -8.26
CA ARG A 267 0.04 5.79 -9.06
C ARG A 267 0.64 5.79 -10.46
N LEU A 268 -0.11 6.31 -11.43
CA LEU A 268 0.39 6.52 -12.78
C LEU A 268 1.51 7.57 -12.75
N ILE A 269 2.68 7.16 -13.21
CA ILE A 269 3.87 8.02 -13.33
C ILE A 269 4.01 8.50 -14.77
N TRP A 270 3.58 7.66 -15.72
CA TRP A 270 3.67 7.94 -17.13
C TRP A 270 2.29 8.10 -17.74
N LYS A 271 2.16 9.05 -18.66
CA LYS A 271 0.97 9.17 -19.50
C LYS A 271 1.00 8.09 -20.56
N GLU A 272 -0.18 7.68 -21.01
CA GLU A 272 -0.31 6.80 -22.16
C GLU A 272 0.39 7.47 -23.37
N PRO A 273 1.22 6.75 -24.13
CA PRO A 273 1.85 7.32 -25.30
C PRO A 273 0.79 7.83 -26.29
N GLU A 274 0.81 9.12 -26.63
CA GLU A 274 -0.08 9.66 -27.67
C GLU A 274 0.39 9.14 -29.04
N GLY A 275 -0.36 8.19 -29.61
CA GLY A 275 -0.21 7.70 -30.99
C GLY A 275 0.73 6.51 -31.15
N SER A 276 0.17 5.30 -31.18
CA SER A 276 0.82 4.09 -31.70
C SER A 276 0.09 3.56 -32.94
N ASP A 277 -0.06 4.41 -33.95
CA ASP A 277 -0.28 3.90 -35.30
C ASP A 277 1.06 3.41 -35.87
N ALA A 278 1.04 2.17 -36.37
CA ALA A 278 2.09 1.45 -37.10
C ALA A 278 3.13 0.64 -36.30
N VAL A 279 2.69 -0.53 -35.82
CA VAL A 279 3.48 -1.75 -36.06
C VAL A 279 2.81 -2.47 -37.23
N LYS A 280 3.46 -2.41 -38.41
CA LYS A 280 3.03 -3.14 -39.60
C LYS A 280 3.14 -4.64 -39.30
N HIS A 281 2.00 -5.31 -39.19
CA HIS A 281 1.94 -6.77 -39.21
C HIS A 281 2.50 -7.26 -40.56
N HIS A 282 3.59 -8.03 -40.49
CA HIS A 282 3.96 -8.94 -41.57
C HIS A 282 3.03 -10.15 -41.46
N GLU A 283 2.12 -10.31 -42.42
CA GLU A 283 1.28 -11.49 -42.56
C GLU A 283 2.15 -12.76 -42.72
N PRO A 284 1.89 -13.83 -41.96
CA PRO A 284 2.26 -15.17 -42.37
C PRO A 284 1.23 -15.68 -43.38
N THR A 285 1.71 -15.98 -44.59
CA THR A 285 0.96 -16.70 -45.62
C THR A 285 0.47 -18.04 -45.07
N SER A 286 -0.86 -18.22 -44.99
CA SER A 286 -1.49 -19.52 -44.75
C SER A 286 -2.01 -20.10 -46.06
N ASN A 287 -1.63 -21.35 -46.34
CA ASN A 287 -2.23 -22.18 -47.37
C ASN A 287 -3.18 -23.19 -46.70
N ALA A 288 -4.44 -23.15 -47.15
CA ALA A 288 -5.44 -24.22 -47.25
C ALA A 288 -5.66 -25.19 -46.06
N ALA A 289 -6.87 -25.23 -45.50
CA ALA A 289 -8.00 -25.99 -46.07
C ALA A 289 -9.19 -26.14 -45.09
N THR A 290 -10.40 -25.98 -45.66
CA THR A 290 -11.67 -26.68 -45.36
C THR A 290 -12.40 -26.48 -44.01
N SER A 291 -13.34 -25.55 -44.06
CA SER A 291 -14.77 -25.64 -43.69
C SER A 291 -15.30 -26.88 -42.92
N LEU A 292 -16.00 -26.60 -41.81
CA LEU A 292 -17.29 -27.23 -41.49
C LEU A 292 -18.26 -26.17 -40.93
N SER A 293 -19.51 -26.28 -41.39
CA SER A 293 -20.61 -25.32 -41.29
C SER A 293 -21.27 -25.26 -39.91
N ALA A 294 -21.49 -24.05 -39.40
CA ALA A 294 -22.48 -23.78 -38.36
C ALA A 294 -23.78 -23.26 -39.00
N ALA A 295 -24.84 -24.05 -38.90
CA ALA A 295 -26.19 -23.67 -39.30
C ALA A 295 -26.79 -22.69 -38.28
N GLN A 296 -27.15 -21.50 -38.77
CA GLN A 296 -28.30 -20.67 -38.44
C GLN A 296 -28.89 -20.73 -37.01
N MET A 297 -28.69 -19.65 -36.25
CA MET A 297 -29.73 -19.11 -35.36
C MET A 297 -29.92 -17.60 -35.63
N LYS A 298 -31.19 -17.22 -35.79
CA LYS A 298 -31.68 -15.91 -36.25
C LYS A 298 -31.41 -14.81 -35.22
N GLN A 299 -30.78 -13.71 -35.65
CA GLN A 299 -30.74 -12.46 -34.89
C GLN A 299 -32.12 -11.79 -34.93
N GLY A 300 -32.73 -11.57 -33.75
CA GLY A 300 -33.82 -10.61 -33.58
C GLY A 300 -33.29 -9.17 -33.63
N PRO A 301 -34.15 -8.16 -33.82
CA PRO A 301 -33.73 -6.78 -33.95
C PRO A 301 -33.08 -6.32 -32.63
N SER A 302 -31.77 -6.07 -32.68
CA SER A 302 -31.03 -5.46 -31.58
C SER A 302 -31.51 -4.02 -31.43
N ALA A 303 -32.28 -3.75 -30.37
CA ALA A 303 -32.54 -2.39 -29.94
C ALA A 303 -31.21 -1.78 -29.52
N VAL A 304 -30.75 -0.77 -30.26
CA VAL A 304 -29.57 0.02 -29.92
C VAL A 304 -29.85 0.71 -28.58
N ILE A 305 -29.27 0.18 -27.50
CA ILE A 305 -29.30 0.82 -26.19
C ILE A 305 -28.32 2.00 -26.26
N PRO A 306 -28.79 3.26 -26.08
CA PRO A 306 -27.89 4.40 -26.09
C PRO A 306 -26.87 4.27 -24.94
N PRO A 307 -25.63 4.73 -25.13
CA PRO A 307 -24.61 4.67 -24.09
C PRO A 307 -25.10 5.40 -22.84
N PRO A 308 -24.80 4.88 -21.63
CA PRO A 308 -25.23 5.53 -20.40
C PRO A 308 -24.67 6.96 -20.37
N PRO A 309 -25.47 7.94 -19.90
CA PRO A 309 -25.00 9.32 -19.82
C PRO A 309 -23.73 9.37 -18.95
N LYS A 310 -22.69 10.06 -19.44
CA LYS A 310 -21.47 10.31 -18.66
C LYS A 310 -21.87 10.93 -17.31
N ARG A 311 -21.76 10.16 -16.24
CA ARG A 311 -22.04 10.64 -14.88
C ARG A 311 -21.01 11.70 -14.54
N ARG A 312 -21.45 12.95 -14.34
CA ARG A 312 -20.59 14.01 -13.84
C ARG A 312 -20.46 13.82 -12.33
N VAL A 313 -19.24 13.58 -11.86
CA VAL A 313 -18.91 13.58 -10.43
C VAL A 313 -18.45 14.99 -10.08
N GLN A 314 -19.06 15.58 -9.06
CA GLN A 314 -18.60 16.84 -8.47
C GLN A 314 -17.65 16.50 -7.33
N VAL A 315 -16.51 17.19 -7.27
CA VAL A 315 -15.49 16.99 -6.24
C VAL A 315 -15.35 18.30 -5.47
N ALA A 316 -15.51 18.24 -4.15
CA ALA A 316 -15.19 19.33 -3.25
C ALA A 316 -13.77 19.12 -2.73
N LEU A 317 -12.87 20.05 -3.02
CA LEU A 317 -11.50 20.05 -2.52
C LEU A 317 -11.34 21.21 -1.55
N SER A 318 -10.87 20.91 -0.33
CA SER A 318 -10.66 21.91 0.70
C SER A 318 -9.36 21.69 1.47
N VAL A 319 -8.89 22.73 2.16
CA VAL A 319 -7.66 22.70 2.96
C VAL A 319 -7.90 23.41 4.29
N ASP A 320 -7.52 22.78 5.38
CA ASP A 320 -7.50 23.38 6.72
C ASP A 320 -6.11 23.97 6.98
N PHE A 321 -6.03 25.28 7.24
CA PHE A 321 -4.77 25.98 7.48
C PHE A 321 -4.49 26.19 8.97
N ASP A 322 -4.32 25.08 9.69
CA ASP A 322 -4.18 25.11 11.16
C ASP A 322 -2.84 25.68 11.61
N ALA A 323 -1.75 25.33 10.95
CA ALA A 323 -0.41 25.79 11.33
C ALA A 323 -0.14 25.66 12.84
N ILE A 324 0.07 26.78 13.54
CA ILE A 324 0.32 26.80 14.98
C ILE A 324 -0.98 26.63 15.78
N SER A 325 -2.13 27.07 15.26
CA SER A 325 -3.38 27.02 16.02
C SER A 325 -3.77 25.59 16.37
N GLY A 326 -3.54 24.63 15.47
CA GLY A 326 -3.77 23.21 15.75
C GLY A 326 -3.08 22.72 17.03
N LEU A 327 -1.88 23.23 17.36
CA LEU A 327 -1.15 22.90 18.58
C LEU A 327 -1.54 23.75 19.80
N LEU A 328 -2.20 24.89 19.60
CA LEU A 328 -2.71 25.75 20.68
C LEU A 328 -4.07 25.30 21.18
N GLY A 329 -4.91 24.80 20.27
CA GLY A 329 -6.22 24.27 20.58
C GLY A 329 -6.16 22.78 20.85
N THR A 330 -6.56 21.97 19.87
CA THR A 330 -6.83 20.54 20.09
C THR A 330 -5.60 19.68 20.26
N GLY A 331 -4.49 20.05 19.62
CA GLY A 331 -3.18 19.45 19.79
C GLY A 331 -2.43 19.97 21.01
N LYS A 332 -3.06 20.75 21.91
CA LYS A 332 -2.40 21.27 23.11
C LYS A 332 -2.09 20.12 24.08
N ASP A 333 -0.80 19.96 24.36
CA ASP A 333 -0.27 19.06 25.37
C ASP A 333 0.92 19.72 26.09
N ASP A 334 1.09 19.43 27.37
CA ASP A 334 2.22 19.94 28.17
C ASP A 334 3.58 19.42 27.66
N ALA A 335 3.59 18.31 26.91
CA ALA A 335 4.76 17.72 26.29
C ALA A 335 5.12 18.32 24.91
N ASN A 336 4.30 19.22 24.35
CA ASN A 336 4.59 19.87 23.07
C ASN A 336 5.94 20.60 23.14
N ASN A 337 6.84 20.24 22.24
CA ASN A 337 8.21 20.72 22.20
C ASN A 337 8.46 21.60 20.95
N LYS A 338 9.66 22.14 20.83
CA LYS A 338 10.02 23.07 19.74
C LYS A 338 9.86 22.45 18.35
N ALA A 339 10.03 21.13 18.21
CA ALA A 339 9.83 20.46 16.93
C ALA A 339 8.36 20.48 16.50
N ASP A 340 7.42 20.33 17.43
CA ASP A 340 5.98 20.38 17.13
C ASP A 340 5.60 21.75 16.58
N TYR A 341 5.94 22.82 17.31
CA TYR A 341 5.71 24.18 16.83
C TYR A 341 6.43 24.48 15.51
N SER A 342 7.61 23.90 15.26
CA SER A 342 8.33 24.08 14.00
C SER A 342 7.55 23.59 12.78
N GLN A 343 6.69 22.56 12.94
CA GLN A 343 5.81 22.07 11.87
C GLN A 343 4.72 23.09 11.54
N GLY A 344 4.12 23.71 12.57
CA GLY A 344 3.15 24.80 12.36
C GLY A 344 3.78 26.02 11.68
N PHE A 345 5.01 26.40 12.07
CA PHE A 345 5.76 27.45 11.37
C PHE A 345 6.07 27.07 9.93
N PHE A 346 6.41 25.81 9.67
CA PHE A 346 6.64 25.33 8.31
C PHE A 346 5.36 25.42 7.47
N ALA A 347 4.19 25.04 8.01
CA ALA A 347 2.92 25.13 7.30
C ALA A 347 2.64 26.57 6.83
N GLY A 348 2.79 27.55 7.73
CA GLY A 348 2.59 28.96 7.40
C GLY A 348 3.65 29.57 6.50
N ASN A 349 4.94 29.34 6.78
CA ASN A 349 6.03 29.98 6.03
C ASN A 349 6.29 29.33 4.66
N ILE A 350 6.06 28.02 4.53
CA ILE A 350 6.47 27.23 3.37
C ILE A 350 5.29 26.46 2.76
N GLY A 351 4.48 25.79 3.58
CA GLY A 351 3.42 24.88 3.16
C GLY A 351 2.37 25.55 2.28
N VAL A 352 1.77 26.65 2.76
CA VAL A 352 0.74 27.40 2.03
C VAL A 352 1.21 27.83 0.65
N THR A 353 2.41 28.42 0.55
CA THR A 353 2.95 28.88 -0.74
C THR A 353 3.14 27.73 -1.72
N ARG A 354 3.54 26.54 -1.23
CA ARG A 354 3.67 25.34 -2.08
C ARG A 354 2.31 24.83 -2.55
N LEU A 355 1.31 24.79 -1.69
CA LEU A 355 -0.05 24.37 -2.05
C LEU A 355 -0.69 25.32 -3.05
N VAL A 356 -0.60 26.64 -2.82
CA VAL A 356 -1.09 27.64 -3.79
C VAL A 356 -0.41 27.48 -5.16
N LYS A 357 0.91 27.26 -5.19
CA LYS A 357 1.64 26.98 -6.45
C LYS A 357 1.16 25.68 -7.11
N LEU A 358 0.92 24.63 -6.33
CA LEU A 358 0.40 23.36 -6.83
C LEU A 358 -0.99 23.53 -7.44
N PHE A 359 -1.90 24.19 -6.73
CA PHE A 359 -3.26 24.42 -7.24
C PHE A 359 -3.27 25.31 -8.48
N LYS A 360 -2.38 26.31 -8.57
CA LYS A 360 -2.21 27.12 -9.79
C LYS A 360 -1.72 26.28 -10.96
N LYS A 361 -0.76 25.38 -10.72
CA LYS A 361 -0.26 24.45 -11.74
C LYS A 361 -1.37 23.55 -12.32
N HIS A 362 -2.37 23.22 -11.51
CA HIS A 362 -3.48 22.34 -11.89
C HIS A 362 -4.78 23.09 -12.26
N ASP A 363 -4.75 24.42 -12.37
CA ASP A 363 -5.92 25.25 -12.71
C ASP A 363 -7.12 25.05 -11.75
N VAL A 364 -6.82 24.87 -10.46
CA VAL A 364 -7.83 24.70 -9.39
C VAL A 364 -7.65 25.67 -8.23
N ALA A 365 -6.71 26.62 -8.32
CA ALA A 365 -6.40 27.53 -7.21
C ALA A 365 -7.61 28.36 -6.74
N ASP A 366 -8.47 28.77 -7.66
CA ASP A 366 -9.70 29.54 -7.42
C ASP A 366 -10.92 28.64 -7.15
N LYS A 367 -10.76 27.32 -7.17
CA LYS A 367 -11.83 26.30 -7.02
C LYS A 367 -11.69 25.47 -5.74
N VAL A 368 -10.73 25.81 -4.88
CA VAL A 368 -10.52 25.19 -3.56
C VAL A 368 -11.09 26.09 -2.48
N THR A 369 -11.64 25.51 -1.42
CA THR A 369 -12.02 26.26 -0.22
C THR A 369 -10.94 26.10 0.84
N TRP A 370 -10.49 27.20 1.41
CA TRP A 370 -9.57 27.17 2.55
C TRP A 370 -10.29 27.53 3.84
N PHE A 371 -10.24 26.63 4.82
CA PHE A 371 -10.78 26.88 6.16
C PHE A 371 -9.66 27.38 7.05
N LEU A 372 -9.79 28.62 7.54
CA LEU A 372 -8.73 29.31 8.27
C LEU A 372 -9.13 29.56 9.72
N PRO A 373 -8.29 29.11 10.68
CA PRO A 373 -8.35 29.61 12.03
C PRO A 373 -7.96 31.09 12.08
N GLY A 374 -8.66 31.87 12.91
CA GLY A 374 -8.37 33.30 13.12
C GLY A 374 -6.93 33.56 13.56
N HIS A 375 -6.37 32.72 14.42
CA HIS A 375 -4.98 32.79 14.85
C HIS A 375 -4.01 32.62 13.66
N SER A 376 -4.29 31.68 12.74
CA SER A 376 -3.46 31.47 11.56
C SER A 376 -3.51 32.66 10.60
N MET A 377 -4.68 33.29 10.45
CA MET A 377 -4.84 34.54 9.69
C MET A 377 -3.94 35.66 10.23
N GLU A 378 -3.94 35.86 11.55
CA GLU A 378 -3.16 36.92 12.20
C GLU A 378 -1.65 36.59 12.27
N THR A 379 -1.30 35.32 12.48
CA THR A 379 0.10 34.88 12.64
C THR A 379 0.85 34.83 11.32
N PHE A 380 0.17 34.44 10.24
CA PHE A 380 0.78 34.27 8.91
C PHE A 380 0.07 35.15 7.86
N PRO A 381 0.17 36.49 7.96
CA PRO A 381 -0.55 37.40 7.08
C PRO A 381 -0.14 37.27 5.62
N GLU A 382 1.15 37.00 5.32
CA GLU A 382 1.62 36.79 3.95
C GLU A 382 1.08 35.50 3.33
N ALA A 383 1.01 34.42 4.10
CA ALA A 383 0.43 33.15 3.66
C ALA A 383 -1.07 33.31 3.38
N THR A 384 -1.78 33.96 4.31
CA THR A 384 -3.20 34.27 4.22
C THR A 384 -3.52 35.18 3.03
N LYS A 385 -2.65 36.16 2.75
CA LYS A 385 -2.73 36.99 1.55
C LYS A 385 -2.50 36.17 0.28
N ALA A 386 -1.54 35.25 0.26
CA ALA A 386 -1.30 34.38 -0.89
C ALA A 386 -2.50 33.45 -1.19
N ILE A 387 -3.19 32.98 -0.15
CA ILE A 387 -4.46 32.24 -0.26
C ILE A 387 -5.52 33.14 -0.91
N LYS A 388 -5.77 34.32 -0.37
CA LYS A 388 -6.72 35.29 -0.95
C LYS A 388 -6.40 35.62 -2.42
N ASP A 389 -5.14 35.93 -2.71
CA ASP A 389 -4.67 36.30 -4.05
C ASP A 389 -4.71 35.12 -5.05
N SER A 390 -4.99 33.89 -4.58
CA SER A 390 -5.24 32.73 -5.43
C SER A 390 -6.66 32.72 -6.04
N GLY A 391 -7.58 33.55 -5.51
CA GLY A 391 -8.97 33.61 -5.93
C GLY A 391 -9.90 32.60 -5.25
N CYS A 392 -9.35 31.79 -4.34
CA CYS A 392 -10.09 30.76 -3.62
C CYS A 392 -11.14 31.33 -2.66
N GLU A 393 -12.04 30.47 -2.19
CA GLU A 393 -12.90 30.79 -1.06
C GLU A 393 -12.10 30.71 0.25
N ILE A 394 -12.39 31.64 1.18
CA ILE A 394 -11.90 31.60 2.56
C ILE A 394 -13.10 31.42 3.49
N ALA A 395 -13.13 30.27 4.14
CA ALA A 395 -14.11 29.85 5.13
C ALA A 395 -13.48 29.84 6.53
N LEU A 396 -14.31 29.77 7.58
CA LEU A 396 -13.84 29.88 8.96
C LEU A 396 -13.59 28.53 9.62
N HIS A 397 -12.61 28.48 10.53
CA HIS A 397 -12.20 27.28 11.25
C HIS A 397 -11.84 27.52 12.73
N GLY A 398 -12.73 28.20 13.45
CA GLY A 398 -12.44 28.67 14.81
C GLY A 398 -11.33 29.72 14.85
N TYR A 399 -10.82 30.04 16.04
CA TYR A 399 -9.74 31.00 16.21
C TYR A 399 -8.39 30.33 16.44
N SER A 400 -8.25 29.58 17.52
CA SER A 400 -7.07 28.83 17.95
C SER A 400 -7.25 27.32 17.75
N HIS A 401 -8.15 26.88 16.85
CA HIS A 401 -8.50 25.47 16.66
C HIS A 401 -9.06 24.82 17.96
N GLU A 402 -9.94 25.54 18.65
CA GLU A 402 -10.65 25.11 19.86
C GLU A 402 -11.90 24.27 19.56
N GLY A 403 -12.16 23.25 20.39
CA GLY A 403 -13.40 22.47 20.27
C GLY A 403 -14.60 23.20 20.87
N ALA A 404 -15.79 23.07 20.26
CA ALA A 404 -17.01 23.73 20.73
C ALA A 404 -17.28 23.50 22.23
N TYR A 405 -17.19 22.26 22.70
CA TYR A 405 -17.43 21.90 24.11
C TYR A 405 -16.36 22.40 25.10
N GLN A 406 -15.27 23.01 24.63
CA GLN A 406 -14.26 23.66 25.47
C GLN A 406 -14.63 25.12 25.80
N MET A 407 -15.61 25.69 25.09
CA MET A 407 -16.02 27.09 25.19
C MET A 407 -17.41 27.23 25.83
N THR A 408 -17.68 28.37 26.45
CA THR A 408 -19.06 28.81 26.73
C THR A 408 -19.75 29.30 25.45
N GLU A 409 -21.08 29.45 25.46
CA GLU A 409 -21.83 29.99 24.30
C GLU A 409 -21.42 31.41 23.95
N GLN A 410 -21.12 32.23 24.96
CA GLN A 410 -20.61 33.57 24.74
C GLN A 410 -19.22 33.53 24.08
N GLN A 411 -18.34 32.63 24.51
CA GLN A 411 -17.01 32.47 23.90
C GLN A 411 -17.11 32.02 22.44
N GLU A 412 -18.02 31.10 22.10
CA GLU A 412 -18.27 30.71 20.70
C GLU A 412 -18.67 31.89 19.84
N LYS A 413 -19.59 32.71 20.36
CA LYS A 413 -20.04 33.93 19.67
C LYS A 413 -18.89 34.91 19.46
N ASP A 414 -18.13 35.22 20.51
CA ASP A 414 -17.02 36.17 20.45
C ASP A 414 -15.93 35.70 19.45
N VAL A 415 -15.63 34.40 19.44
CA VAL A 415 -14.70 33.76 18.50
C VAL A 415 -15.21 33.88 17.06
N LEU A 416 -16.47 33.51 16.82
CA LEU A 416 -17.06 33.54 15.49
C LEU A 416 -17.09 34.97 14.94
N GLU A 417 -17.55 35.94 15.73
CA GLU A 417 -17.60 37.35 15.35
C GLU A 417 -16.20 37.91 15.04
N LYS A 418 -15.20 37.58 15.87
CA LYS A 418 -13.81 37.97 15.57
C LYS A 418 -13.32 37.37 14.25
N CYS A 419 -13.60 36.10 13.98
CA CYS A 419 -13.16 35.44 12.76
C CYS A 419 -13.88 35.96 11.51
N ILE A 420 -15.17 36.28 11.62
CA ILE A 420 -15.94 36.99 10.57
C ILE A 420 -15.27 38.32 10.25
N ASP A 421 -14.92 39.11 11.27
CA ASP A 421 -14.28 40.41 11.09
C ASP A 421 -12.91 40.30 10.40
N LEU A 422 -12.10 39.33 10.81
CA LEU A 422 -10.78 39.07 10.20
C LEU A 422 -10.92 38.67 8.72
N ALA A 423 -11.76 37.69 8.41
CA ALA A 423 -12.00 37.23 7.04
C ALA A 423 -12.61 38.34 6.17
N THR A 424 -13.52 39.14 6.73
CA THR A 424 -14.14 40.27 6.01
C THR A 424 -13.13 41.37 5.71
N LYS A 425 -12.24 41.71 6.66
CA LYS A 425 -11.15 42.67 6.43
C LYS A 425 -10.18 42.19 5.36
N LEU A 426 -9.88 40.89 5.32
CA LEU A 426 -8.98 40.29 4.34
C LEU A 426 -9.58 40.27 2.93
N THR A 427 -10.82 39.79 2.80
CA THR A 427 -11.45 39.46 1.51
C THR A 427 -12.36 40.56 0.97
N GLY A 428 -12.82 41.46 1.84
CA GLY A 428 -13.86 42.45 1.52
C GLY A 428 -15.29 41.88 1.50
N LYS A 429 -15.48 40.60 1.87
CA LYS A 429 -16.77 39.92 1.88
C LYS A 429 -16.93 39.12 3.17
N LYS A 430 -18.18 38.99 3.65
CA LYS A 430 -18.45 38.08 4.77
C LYS A 430 -18.23 36.62 4.33
N PRO A 431 -17.61 35.77 5.16
CA PRO A 431 -17.47 34.34 4.88
C PRO A 431 -18.85 33.68 4.90
N VAL A 432 -19.01 32.63 4.09
CA VAL A 432 -20.28 31.87 3.97
C VAL A 432 -20.13 30.39 4.30
N GLY A 433 -18.90 29.92 4.46
CA GLY A 433 -18.57 28.54 4.83
C GLY A 433 -17.92 28.46 6.21
N TYR A 434 -18.21 27.37 6.91
CA TYR A 434 -17.64 27.04 8.21
C TYR A 434 -17.22 25.56 8.27
N ARG A 435 -16.17 25.28 9.05
CA ARG A 435 -15.81 23.93 9.51
C ARG A 435 -15.40 24.06 10.96
N ALA A 436 -15.94 23.26 11.86
CA ALA A 436 -15.48 23.27 13.24
C ALA A 436 -14.12 22.58 13.38
N PRO A 437 -13.23 23.11 14.22
CA PRO A 437 -12.10 22.34 14.74
C PRO A 437 -12.58 20.99 15.31
N LEU A 438 -11.85 19.91 15.00
CA LEU A 438 -12.22 18.50 15.32
C LEU A 438 -13.59 18.04 14.81
N TYR A 439 -14.24 18.76 13.89
CA TYR A 439 -15.61 18.44 13.47
C TYR A 439 -16.60 18.45 14.66
N GLN A 440 -16.27 19.19 15.72
CA GLN A 440 -17.08 19.29 16.93
C GLN A 440 -17.89 20.59 16.89
N ILE A 441 -19.16 20.47 16.50
CA ILE A 441 -20.16 21.53 16.67
C ILE A 441 -21.18 21.15 17.74
N ARG A 442 -21.83 22.15 18.32
CA ARG A 442 -23.02 21.97 19.15
C ARG A 442 -24.19 22.80 18.64
N GLU A 443 -25.35 22.65 19.26
CA GLU A 443 -26.60 23.29 18.84
C GLU A 443 -26.49 24.82 18.82
N SER A 444 -25.76 25.42 19.77
CA SER A 444 -25.52 26.87 19.75
C SER A 444 -24.62 27.31 18.59
N THR A 445 -23.64 26.49 18.18
CA THR A 445 -22.81 26.78 17.01
C THR A 445 -23.67 26.87 15.74
N ILE A 446 -24.56 25.89 15.52
CA ILE A 446 -25.47 25.87 14.37
C ILE A 446 -26.38 27.11 14.36
N LYS A 447 -26.94 27.48 15.52
CA LYS A 447 -27.75 28.70 15.66
C LYS A 447 -26.95 29.96 15.29
N LEU A 448 -25.73 30.09 15.81
CA LEU A 448 -24.86 31.23 15.49
C LEU A 448 -24.53 31.28 13.99
N LEU A 449 -24.22 30.16 13.35
CA LEU A 449 -23.96 30.12 11.90
C LEU A 449 -25.17 30.61 11.09
N VAL A 450 -26.38 30.17 11.46
CA VAL A 450 -27.62 30.64 10.83
C VAL A 450 -27.86 32.13 11.07
N GLU A 451 -27.72 32.60 12.32
CA GLU A 451 -27.89 34.01 12.70
C GLU A 451 -26.93 34.95 11.95
N HIS A 452 -25.70 34.49 11.70
CA HIS A 452 -24.69 35.24 10.96
C HIS A 452 -24.74 35.03 9.44
N GLY A 453 -25.67 34.22 8.94
CA GLY A 453 -25.96 34.05 7.51
C GLY A 453 -24.99 33.14 6.76
N PHE A 454 -24.38 32.16 7.43
CA PHE A 454 -23.60 31.12 6.77
C PHE A 454 -24.49 30.27 5.87
N SER A 455 -23.95 29.89 4.71
CA SER A 455 -24.66 29.07 3.72
C SER A 455 -24.40 27.58 3.93
N TYR A 456 -23.20 27.23 4.42
CA TYR A 456 -22.88 25.83 4.65
C TYR A 456 -21.90 25.59 5.82
N ASP A 457 -21.98 24.38 6.36
CA ASP A 457 -21.02 23.74 7.27
C ASP A 457 -20.52 22.42 6.64
N THR A 458 -19.42 21.89 7.16
CA THR A 458 -18.83 20.61 6.72
C THR A 458 -18.29 19.81 7.92
N SER A 459 -18.94 19.94 9.07
CA SER A 459 -18.52 19.34 10.34
C SER A 459 -19.25 18.02 10.65
N LEU A 460 -20.38 17.73 10.02
CA LEU A 460 -21.22 16.58 10.35
C LEU A 460 -21.20 15.49 9.25
N CYS A 461 -21.44 14.25 9.66
CA CYS A 461 -21.23 13.05 8.81
C CYS A 461 -22.48 12.17 8.65
N ALA A 462 -23.69 12.74 8.64
CA ALA A 462 -24.93 11.96 8.53
C ALA A 462 -25.12 11.32 7.14
N HIS A 463 -24.33 11.73 6.14
CA HIS A 463 -24.31 11.15 4.80
C HIS A 463 -22.85 11.06 4.30
N ASP A 464 -22.55 10.16 3.37
CA ASP A 464 -21.20 9.97 2.79
C ASP A 464 -20.82 10.99 1.71
N SER A 465 -21.77 11.46 0.90
CA SER A 465 -21.51 12.27 -0.31
C SER A 465 -22.68 13.16 -0.75
N GLN A 466 -23.83 13.13 -0.06
CA GLN A 466 -24.96 14.00 -0.38
C GLN A 466 -25.08 15.13 0.64
N PRO A 467 -25.11 16.39 0.21
CA PRO A 467 -25.43 17.50 1.10
C PRO A 467 -26.83 17.35 1.71
N TYR A 468 -26.97 17.77 2.96
CA TYR A 468 -28.25 17.75 3.68
C TYR A 468 -28.42 19.04 4.49
N LEU A 469 -29.58 19.27 5.10
CA LEU A 469 -29.76 20.45 5.97
C LEU A 469 -29.32 20.13 7.39
N ALA A 470 -28.49 20.98 7.98
CA ALA A 470 -28.01 20.80 9.35
C ALA A 470 -29.19 20.87 10.34
N PRO A 471 -29.31 19.91 11.29
CA PRO A 471 -30.38 19.92 12.29
C PRO A 471 -30.08 20.91 13.42
N ILE A 472 -31.09 21.60 13.96
CA ILE A 472 -30.94 22.49 15.13
C ILE A 472 -31.00 21.72 16.46
N ASP A 473 -31.83 20.68 16.52
CA ASP A 473 -32.10 19.91 17.75
C ASP A 473 -32.08 18.42 17.43
N THR A 474 -31.10 17.73 17.99
CA THR A 474 -31.09 16.27 18.06
C THR A 474 -31.15 15.90 19.52
N GLN A 475 -32.35 15.56 20.02
CA GLN A 475 -32.58 15.13 21.40
C GLN A 475 -31.97 13.74 21.67
N ILE A 476 -30.65 13.62 21.54
CA ILE A 476 -29.90 12.41 21.85
C ILE A 476 -29.58 12.45 23.34
N GLN A 477 -30.26 11.60 24.10
CA GLN A 477 -30.05 11.47 25.53
C GLN A 477 -29.12 10.28 25.80
N PRO A 478 -27.92 10.50 26.38
CA PRO A 478 -27.04 9.40 26.76
C PRO A 478 -27.65 8.59 27.91
N PRO A 479 -27.25 7.31 28.08
CA PRO A 479 -27.70 6.50 29.21
C PRO A 479 -27.37 7.16 30.56
N ASP A 480 -28.38 7.34 31.41
CA ASP A 480 -28.21 7.73 32.80
C ASP A 480 -28.07 6.46 33.65
N PHE A 481 -26.83 6.04 33.90
CA PHE A 481 -26.51 4.82 34.65
C PHE A 481 -26.91 4.89 36.13
N SER A 482 -27.32 6.06 36.64
CA SER A 482 -27.91 6.17 37.98
C SER A 482 -29.35 5.66 38.05
N LYS A 483 -30.00 5.44 36.89
CA LYS A 483 -31.39 5.00 36.78
C LYS A 483 -31.49 3.54 36.27
N PRO A 484 -32.62 2.85 36.53
CA PRO A 484 -32.84 1.50 36.01
C PRO A 484 -32.69 1.43 34.49
N ALA A 485 -32.17 0.31 33.97
CA ALA A 485 -31.89 0.14 32.54
C ALA A 485 -33.10 0.43 31.63
N ALA A 486 -34.31 0.09 32.09
CA ALA A 486 -35.56 0.37 31.37
C ALA A 486 -35.77 1.87 31.04
N THR A 487 -35.12 2.78 31.77
CA THR A 487 -35.24 4.23 31.56
C THR A 487 -34.46 4.75 30.36
N TRP A 488 -33.49 3.99 29.84
CA TRP A 488 -32.65 4.38 28.70
C TRP A 488 -32.56 3.31 27.59
N MET A 489 -33.06 2.09 27.81
CA MET A 489 -33.18 1.05 26.78
C MET A 489 -34.37 1.29 25.84
N HIS A 490 -34.37 2.44 25.16
CA HIS A 490 -35.32 2.78 24.11
C HIS A 490 -34.58 3.24 22.85
N PRO A 491 -35.10 2.96 21.64
CA PRO A 491 -34.44 3.37 20.41
C PRO A 491 -34.40 4.90 20.27
N THR A 492 -33.29 5.43 19.79
CA THR A 492 -33.19 6.85 19.40
C THR A 492 -34.05 7.08 18.14
N PRO A 493 -34.99 8.04 18.16
CA PRO A 493 -35.77 8.36 16.97
C PRO A 493 -34.85 8.83 15.85
N ILE A 494 -34.96 8.23 14.67
CA ILE A 494 -34.28 8.72 13.46
C ILE A 494 -35.03 9.98 13.00
N PRO A 495 -34.37 11.14 12.87
CA PRO A 495 -35.02 12.34 12.35
C PRO A 495 -35.55 12.09 10.93
N THR A 496 -36.87 12.04 10.76
CA THR A 496 -37.55 11.82 9.47
C THR A 496 -38.14 13.10 8.88
N SER A 497 -37.93 14.25 9.53
CA SER A 497 -38.66 15.50 9.27
C SER A 497 -37.72 16.69 9.06
N THR A 498 -38.03 17.49 8.04
CA THR A 498 -37.47 18.84 7.81
C THR A 498 -37.85 19.84 8.89
N ALA A 499 -38.67 19.47 9.88
CA ALA A 499 -39.20 20.41 10.89
C ALA A 499 -38.14 20.95 11.87
N THR A 500 -36.97 20.31 11.99
CA THR A 500 -35.83 20.78 12.79
C THR A 500 -34.63 21.21 11.94
N ALA A 501 -34.79 21.25 10.61
CA ALA A 501 -33.74 21.59 9.67
C ALA A 501 -33.54 23.11 9.56
N THR A 502 -32.28 23.53 9.53
CA THR A 502 -31.89 24.93 9.27
C THR A 502 -31.93 25.27 7.78
N SER A 503 -31.64 26.54 7.45
CA SER A 503 -31.18 26.95 6.11
C SER A 503 -29.71 26.64 5.84
N LEU A 504 -28.96 26.13 6.82
CA LEU A 504 -27.54 25.81 6.70
C LEU A 504 -27.39 24.45 6.02
N VAL A 505 -26.69 24.44 4.89
CA VAL A 505 -26.39 23.21 4.16
C VAL A 505 -25.18 22.54 4.78
N GLU A 506 -25.31 21.28 5.15
CA GLU A 506 -24.20 20.45 5.56
C GLU A 506 -23.61 19.73 4.35
N ILE A 507 -22.32 19.93 4.10
CA ILE A 507 -21.54 19.21 3.08
C ILE A 507 -20.69 18.17 3.82
N PRO A 508 -21.08 16.88 3.80
CA PRO A 508 -20.43 15.89 4.64
C PRO A 508 -18.96 15.68 4.28
N CYS A 509 -18.14 15.51 5.31
CA CYS A 509 -16.77 15.02 5.18
C CYS A 509 -16.75 13.51 5.45
N ASN A 510 -16.19 12.71 4.53
CA ASN A 510 -16.00 11.28 4.77
C ASN A 510 -14.71 11.07 5.60
N TRP A 511 -14.83 10.37 6.73
CA TRP A 511 -13.75 10.07 7.67
C TRP A 511 -12.51 9.39 7.04
N TYR A 512 -12.67 8.71 5.90
CA TYR A 512 -11.53 8.09 5.17
C TYR A 512 -10.78 9.06 4.24
N MET A 513 -11.25 10.30 4.08
CA MET A 513 -10.71 11.31 3.17
C MET A 513 -10.01 12.47 3.90
N GLU A 514 -9.96 12.42 5.24
CA GLU A 514 -9.19 13.33 6.08
C GLU A 514 -7.76 12.78 6.27
N ASP A 515 -6.75 13.65 6.12
CA ASP A 515 -5.33 13.30 6.25
C ASP A 515 -4.85 13.27 7.71
N MET A 516 -5.57 13.90 8.65
CA MET A 516 -5.15 14.04 10.05
C MET A 516 -5.30 12.75 10.86
N THR A 517 -6.44 12.06 10.77
CA THR A 517 -6.77 10.95 11.68
C THR A 517 -5.96 9.64 11.47
N PRO A 518 -5.55 9.24 10.24
CA PRO A 518 -4.80 7.99 10.05
C PRO A 518 -3.30 8.09 10.37
N LEU A 519 -2.70 9.29 10.37
CA LEU A 519 -1.24 9.47 10.35
C LEU A 519 -0.65 10.22 11.56
N SER A 520 -1.46 10.85 12.41
CA SER A 520 -0.97 11.57 13.60
C SER A 520 -1.04 10.72 14.86
N LEU A 521 0.07 10.63 15.59
CA LEU A 521 0.11 10.06 16.94
C LEU A 521 -0.52 11.07 17.92
N LEU A 522 -1.84 10.98 18.14
CA LEU A 522 -2.51 11.76 19.18
C LEU A 522 -2.06 11.25 20.56
N ALA A 523 -1.05 11.90 21.14
CA ALA A 523 -0.53 11.58 22.48
C ALA A 523 -1.57 11.79 23.59
N ALA A 524 -2.57 12.64 23.36
CA ALA A 524 -3.65 12.93 24.28
C ALA A 524 -4.93 12.15 23.92
N ARG A 525 -4.97 10.85 24.23
CA ARG A 525 -6.28 10.24 24.52
C ARG A 525 -6.75 10.81 25.86
N PRO A 526 -8.01 11.25 26.01
CA PRO A 526 -8.57 11.42 27.35
C PRO A 526 -8.37 10.10 28.09
N LYS A 527 -7.80 10.15 29.30
CA LYS A 527 -7.69 8.98 30.18
C LYS A 527 -9.09 8.40 30.35
N LEU A 528 -9.39 7.33 29.61
CA LEU A 528 -10.61 6.56 29.81
C LEU A 528 -10.55 6.01 31.25
N PRO A 529 -11.52 6.33 32.12
CA PRO A 529 -11.45 6.01 33.55
C PRO A 529 -11.35 4.50 33.86
N TRP A 530 -11.62 3.64 32.88
CA TRP A 530 -11.83 2.19 33.05
C TRP A 530 -10.62 1.32 32.71
N LEU A 531 -9.46 1.91 32.39
CA LEU A 531 -8.20 1.19 32.19
C LEU A 531 -7.28 1.37 33.41
N ARG A 532 -7.65 0.72 34.52
CA ARG A 532 -6.75 0.40 35.64
C ARG A 532 -6.67 -1.09 35.83
#